data_AF-A0A842SEJ0-F1
#
_entry.id   AF-A0A842SEJ0-F1
#
_cell.length_a   1.000
_cell.length_b   1.000
_cell.length_c   1.000
_cell.angle_alpha   90.00
_cell.angle_beta   90.00
_cell.angle_gamma   90.00
#
_symmetry.space_group_name_H-M   'P 1'
#
loop_
_entity.id
_entity.type
_entity.pdbx_description
1 polymer ?
#
loop_
_entity_poly.entity_id
_entity_poly.type
_entity_poly.pdbx_seq_one_letter_code
_entity_poly.pdbx_strand_id
1 'polypeptide(L)'
;MKKKKPTEKERKEAKTWPIWEKEASKFPWEYSDKETCLIIQGSAKVTAENGEEIEFGAGDLVVFPKGLKCTWKITEDIRKHYKFG
;
A
#
# COMPACT_ATOMS: atom_id res chain seq x y z
N MET A 1 -6.44 8.10 -3.94
CA MET A 1 -5.25 7.49 -3.25
C MET A 1 -3.97 8.22 -3.69
N LYS A 2 -2.81 8.10 -3.02
CA LYS A 2 -1.56 8.76 -3.46
C LYS A 2 -0.37 7.80 -3.55
N LYS A 3 0.36 7.84 -4.67
CA LYS A 3 1.64 7.12 -4.88
C LYS A 3 2.76 8.13 -5.13
N LYS A 4 3.93 7.88 -4.56
CA LYS A 4 5.17 8.60 -4.88
C LYS A 4 6.39 7.71 -4.69
N LYS A 5 7.54 8.13 -5.24
CA LYS A 5 8.83 7.56 -4.85
C LYS A 5 9.24 8.15 -3.49
N PRO A 6 9.59 7.31 -2.50
CA PRO A 6 10.05 7.80 -1.20
C PRO A 6 11.44 8.42 -1.32
N THR A 7 11.67 9.46 -0.54
CA THR A 7 13.00 10.00 -0.27
C THR A 7 13.85 9.02 0.54
N GLU A 8 15.17 9.21 0.58
CA GLU A 8 16.05 8.37 1.41
C GLU A 8 15.66 8.37 2.89
N LYS A 9 15.22 9.53 3.41
CA LYS A 9 14.73 9.66 4.79
C LYS A 9 13.49 8.80 5.01
N GLU A 10 12.51 8.87 4.11
CA GLU A 10 11.29 8.05 4.19
C GLU A 10 11.60 6.56 4.07
N ARG A 11 12.56 6.16 3.20
CA ARG A 11 13.01 4.76 3.13
C ARG A 11 13.64 4.29 4.43
N LYS A 12 14.47 5.13 5.06
CA LYS A 12 15.10 4.82 6.35
C LYS A 12 14.07 4.72 7.47
N GLU A 13 13.10 5.63 7.53
CA GLU A 13 12.01 5.57 8.51
C GLU A 13 11.13 4.34 8.29
N ALA A 14 10.75 4.04 7.04
CA ALA A 14 9.89 2.91 6.74
C ALA A 14 10.48 1.57 7.19
N LYS A 15 11.81 1.42 7.22
CA LYS A 15 12.48 0.22 7.73
C LYS A 15 12.19 -0.08 9.21
N THR A 16 11.76 0.90 10.01
CA THR A 16 11.39 0.70 11.42
C THR A 16 9.92 0.30 11.59
N TRP A 17 9.12 0.39 10.52
CA TRP A 17 7.71 0.04 10.56
C TRP A 17 7.53 -1.48 10.47
N PRO A 18 6.43 -2.03 11.02
CA PRO A 18 6.12 -3.44 10.86
C PRO A 18 5.99 -3.83 9.39
N ILE A 19 6.30 -5.09 9.10
CA ILE A 19 6.19 -5.67 7.76
C ILE A 19 4.86 -6.43 7.67
N TRP A 20 4.19 -6.26 6.54
CA TRP A 20 3.05 -7.05 6.15
C TRP A 20 3.36 -7.75 4.82
N GLU A 21 2.95 -9.00 4.71
CA GLU A 21 3.15 -9.84 3.54
C GLU A 21 1.88 -10.61 3.20
N LYS A 22 1.62 -10.77 1.90
CA LYS A 22 0.48 -11.53 1.41
C LYS A 22 0.69 -12.01 -0.03
N GLU A 23 0.24 -13.24 -0.26
CA GLU A 23 0.28 -13.88 -1.57
C GLU A 23 -0.68 -13.21 -2.58
N ALA A 24 -0.42 -13.44 -3.87
CA ALA A 24 -1.29 -13.03 -4.97
C ALA A 24 -2.75 -13.42 -4.71
N SER A 25 -3.59 -12.41 -4.50
CA SER A 25 -4.98 -12.58 -4.08
C SER A 25 -5.79 -11.32 -4.33
N LYS A 26 -7.11 -11.45 -4.37
CA LYS A 26 -8.04 -10.34 -4.52
C LYS A 26 -9.02 -10.33 -3.36
N PHE A 27 -9.12 -9.22 -2.64
CA PHE A 27 -10.01 -9.10 -1.48
C PHE A 27 -10.47 -7.65 -1.25
N PRO A 28 -11.69 -7.45 -0.71
CA PRO A 28 -12.15 -6.14 -0.28
C PRO A 28 -11.42 -5.70 1.00
N TRP A 29 -11.17 -4.40 1.14
CA TRP A 29 -10.53 -3.81 2.31
C TRP A 29 -11.08 -2.41 2.61
N GLU A 30 -11.16 -2.08 3.90
CA GLU A 30 -11.56 -0.78 4.39
C GLU A 30 -10.48 -0.22 5.31
N TYR A 31 -10.04 1.00 5.03
CA TYR A 31 -9.08 1.72 5.87
C TYR A 31 -9.79 2.51 6.95
N SER A 32 -9.81 1.99 8.18
CA SER A 32 -10.38 2.69 9.34
C SER A 32 -9.56 3.92 9.77
N ASP A 33 -8.28 3.95 9.40
CA ASP A 33 -7.35 5.07 9.62
C ASP A 33 -6.46 5.27 8.39
N LYS A 34 -5.76 6.42 8.34
CA LYS A 34 -4.80 6.68 7.27
C LYS A 34 -3.65 5.67 7.38
N GLU A 35 -3.36 4.99 6.29
CA GLU A 35 -2.22 4.06 6.18
C GLU A 35 -1.20 4.62 5.21
N THR A 36 0.06 4.67 5.62
CA THR A 36 1.19 4.87 4.72
C THR A 36 1.96 3.57 4.63
N CYS A 37 2.25 3.10 3.41
CA CYS A 37 3.02 1.89 3.22
C CYS A 37 4.10 2.04 2.14
N LEU A 38 5.26 1.45 2.41
CA LEU A 38 6.37 1.33 1.47
C LEU A 38 6.41 -0.10 0.97
N ILE A 39 6.22 -0.30 -0.33
CA ILE A 39 6.31 -1.61 -0.95
C ILE A 39 7.78 -1.96 -1.12
N ILE A 40 8.20 -3.09 -0.59
CA ILE A 40 9.58 -3.57 -0.69
C ILE A 40 9.70 -4.73 -1.69
N GLN A 41 8.61 -5.45 -1.97
CA GLN A 41 8.55 -6.53 -2.96
C GLN A 41 7.13 -6.68 -3.52
N GLY A 42 7.03 -7.18 -4.75
CA GLY A 42 5.77 -7.49 -5.42
C GLY A 42 5.06 -6.28 -6.01
N SER A 43 3.81 -6.52 -6.41
CA SER A 43 2.97 -5.53 -7.09
C SER A 43 1.50 -5.74 -6.74
N ALA A 44 0.75 -4.64 -6.66
CA ALA A 44 -0.69 -4.69 -6.47
C ALA A 44 -1.40 -3.52 -7.16
N LYS A 45 -2.67 -3.78 -7.46
CA LYS A 45 -3.65 -2.80 -7.92
C LYS A 45 -4.72 -2.62 -6.85
N VAL A 46 -5.04 -1.39 -6.51
CA VAL A 46 -6.14 -1.06 -5.60
C VAL A 46 -7.18 -0.25 -6.35
N THR A 47 -8.43 -0.69 -6.29
CA THR A 47 -9.58 -0.04 -6.91
C THR A 47 -10.52 0.46 -5.82
N ALA A 48 -10.71 1.77 -5.71
CA ALA A 48 -11.65 2.39 -4.79
C ALA A 48 -13.09 2.27 -5.32
N GLU A 49 -14.09 2.37 -4.43
CA GLU A 49 -15.50 2.27 -4.83
C GLU A 49 -15.96 3.41 -5.76
N ASN A 50 -15.29 4.56 -5.72
CA ASN A 50 -15.54 5.67 -6.64
C ASN A 50 -14.96 5.45 -8.05
N GLY A 51 -14.34 4.29 -8.31
CA GLY A 51 -13.70 3.96 -9.58
C GLY A 51 -12.26 4.43 -9.72
N GLU A 52 -11.68 5.15 -8.75
CA GLU A 52 -10.24 5.45 -8.76
C GLU A 52 -9.44 4.16 -8.65
N GLU A 53 -8.42 4.01 -9.48
CA GLU A 53 -7.50 2.89 -9.45
C GLU A 53 -6.06 3.36 -9.25
N ILE A 54 -5.28 2.60 -8.49
CA ILE A 54 -3.87 2.87 -8.29
C ILE A 54 -3.06 1.57 -8.36
N GLU A 55 -2.03 1.58 -9.19
CA GLU A 55 -1.08 0.49 -9.35
C GLU A 55 0.28 0.90 -8.80
N PHE A 56 0.88 0.00 -8.02
CA PHE A 56 2.15 0.22 -7.34
C PHE A 56 2.90 -1.08 -7.16
N GLY A 57 4.22 -0.97 -7.02
CA GLY A 57 5.09 -2.12 -6.78
C GLY A 57 6.32 -1.75 -5.97
N ALA A 58 7.27 -2.67 -5.92
CA ALA A 58 8.51 -2.52 -5.16
C ALA A 58 9.17 -1.15 -5.36
N GLY A 59 9.46 -0.47 -4.25
CA GLY A 59 10.06 0.85 -4.19
C GLY A 59 9.08 2.03 -4.24
N ASP A 60 7.77 1.79 -4.30
CA ASP A 60 6.74 2.84 -4.20
C ASP A 60 6.27 3.04 -2.76
N LEU A 61 6.02 4.31 -2.42
CA LEU A 61 5.33 4.71 -1.19
C LEU A 61 3.90 5.10 -1.53
N VAL A 62 2.95 4.47 -0.85
CA VAL A 62 1.52 4.64 -1.09
C VAL A 62 0.84 5.10 0.19
N VAL A 63 -0.06 6.08 0.06
CA VAL A 63 -0.87 6.60 1.15
C VAL A 63 -2.34 6.36 0.84
N PHE A 64 -3.00 5.64 1.74
CA PHE A 64 -4.43 5.39 1.73
C PHE A 64 -5.11 6.28 2.78
N PRO A 65 -6.09 7.11 2.39
CA PRO A 65 -6.80 7.97 3.33
C PRO A 65 -7.74 7.17 4.23
N LYS A 66 -8.03 7.72 5.41
CA LYS A 66 -9.05 7.21 6.33
C LYS A 66 -10.42 7.16 5.68
N GLY A 67 -11.18 6.10 5.95
CA GLY A 67 -12.51 5.86 5.41
C GLY A 67 -12.53 5.32 3.98
N LEU A 68 -11.36 5.01 3.40
CA LEU A 68 -11.31 4.46 2.05
C LEU A 68 -11.78 3.00 2.04
N LYS A 69 -12.84 2.72 1.30
CA LYS A 69 -13.28 1.39 0.91
C LYS A 69 -12.74 1.07 -0.48
N CYS A 70 -12.04 -0.05 -0.62
CA CYS A 70 -11.39 -0.42 -1.86
C CYS A 70 -11.25 -1.94 -2.00
N THR A 71 -10.96 -2.40 -3.21
CA THR A 71 -10.58 -3.78 -3.48
C THR A 71 -9.10 -3.84 -3.78
N TRP A 72 -8.38 -4.65 -3.02
CA TRP A 72 -7.00 -5.00 -3.32
C TRP A 72 -6.97 -6.16 -4.31
N LYS A 73 -6.11 -6.04 -5.31
CA LYS A 73 -5.72 -7.11 -6.24
C LYS A 73 -4.20 -7.18 -6.23
N ILE A 74 -3.66 -8.11 -5.46
CA ILE A 74 -2.24 -8.42 -5.42
C ILE A 74 -1.94 -9.28 -6.65
N THR A 75 -1.13 -8.74 -7.56
CA THR A 75 -0.74 -9.41 -8.82
C THR A 75 0.49 -10.29 -8.64
N GLU A 76 1.38 -9.91 -7.72
CA GLU A 76 2.56 -10.66 -7.30
C GLU A 76 2.70 -10.55 -5.79
N ASP A 77 3.15 -11.63 -5.13
CA ASP A 77 3.31 -11.71 -3.67
C ASP A 77 3.97 -10.44 -3.13
N ILE A 78 3.20 -9.74 -2.30
CA ILE A 78 3.56 -8.40 -1.86
C ILE A 78 4.17 -8.44 -0.48
N ARG A 79 5.19 -7.61 -0.30
CA ARG A 79 5.76 -7.30 1.00
C ARG A 79 5.86 -5.80 1.16
N LYS A 80 5.33 -5.27 2.25
CA LYS A 80 5.29 -3.83 2.52
C LYS A 80 5.59 -3.50 3.97
N HIS A 81 6.30 -2.41 4.20
CA HIS A 81 6.30 -1.73 5.50
C HIS A 81 5.04 -0.88 5.60
N TYR A 82 4.35 -0.87 6.74
CA TYR A 82 3.11 -0.12 6.91
C TYR A 82 3.08 0.64 8.24
N LYS A 83 2.45 1.82 8.23
CA LYS A 83 2.26 2.66 9.41
C LYS A 83 0.88 3.30 9.35
N PHE A 84 0.14 3.17 10.46
CA PHE A 84 -1.10 3.89 10.68
C PHE A 84 -0.84 5.26 11.31
N GLY A 85 -1.61 6.28 10.93
CA GLY A 85 -1.57 7.64 11.48
C GLY A 85 -1.76 8.74 10.46
#